data_AF-A0A0M9EM57-F1
#
_entry.id   AF-A0A0M9EM57-F1
#
_cell.length_a   1.000
_cell.length_b   1.000
_cell.length_c   1.000
_cell.angle_alpha   90.00
_cell.angle_beta   90.00
_cell.angle_gamma   90.00
#
_symmetry.space_group_name_H-M   'P 1'
#
loop_
_entity.id
_entity.type
_entity.pdbx_description
1 polymer ?
#
loop_
_entity_poly.entity_id
_entity_poly.type
_entity_poly.pdbx_seq_one_letter_code
_entity_poly.pdbx_strand_id
1 'polypeptide(L)'
;MMEFDKYNGPVFLTTPDGKKIVPILPVERDFLIGATVCTRTQFPLIVCYAITVHKSQSITEDMIVTDLSCRDFQTGLSYVAVSRVKTLEGLMLDAPFDRNHLVYGSPPDGMKMKMRDQELRKRQVLTRSPYMIYNTKNGHGTGSYLSKANTFNTNMPSKVAFITGANGITGTALIEYLAATKKDEWSSIIASSLSPLESRVKDDRLSFIPLDFTKSSEQLITEMKEACSEVTHAYFSSYVHRDDFKKLNRANASLFENFLDALIAVAPKLECCVLQTGGKHYNVHLGPVPSPAREAEPRREPPLGNFYFHQEDYLVSRQRGQRWRWNVIRPESIIGHTVKPNGMNSAVTIALYLMVCKKLGTEASMPTNQIYFEGYDDLSDARLIADLTIWASTTEKCGNEAFNVTNGDYFSWKYMWPRVAAYFAARASSDQVFKLPRPEPGSTQLNHSLSDWAVGKQEIWDAICDEAGCPEAKATWKAATWCFQDWVFQRTWSATLSINKAREFGWTGHLDSLKSLEDAFDVLTEMGQIPPRM
;
A
#
# COMPACT_ATOMS: atom_id res chain seq x y z
N MET A 1 -34.21 19.93 -41.41
CA MET A 1 -34.19 18.46 -41.53
C MET A 1 -33.22 18.10 -42.64
N MET A 2 -32.37 17.10 -42.46
CA MET A 2 -31.32 16.73 -43.43
C MET A 2 -31.11 15.21 -43.49
N GLU A 3 -30.53 14.75 -44.60
CA GLU A 3 -29.98 13.40 -44.75
C GLU A 3 -28.51 13.39 -44.33
N PHE A 4 -28.08 12.34 -43.61
CA PHE A 4 -26.70 12.18 -43.16
C PHE A 4 -26.14 10.83 -43.62
N ASP A 5 -24.97 10.86 -44.25
CA ASP A 5 -24.23 9.66 -44.62
C ASP A 5 -23.90 8.83 -43.37
N LYS A 6 -24.17 7.52 -43.42
CA LYS A 6 -23.86 6.54 -42.35
C LYS A 6 -24.63 6.74 -41.03
N TYR A 7 -25.71 7.51 -41.00
CA TYR A 7 -26.57 7.62 -39.80
C TYR A 7 -27.33 6.32 -39.53
N ASN A 8 -27.10 5.74 -38.35
CA ASN A 8 -27.72 4.49 -37.88
C ASN A 8 -28.73 4.69 -36.73
N GLY A 9 -29.04 5.95 -36.38
CA GLY A 9 -29.97 6.30 -35.31
C GLY A 9 -31.44 6.44 -35.77
N PRO A 10 -32.33 6.93 -34.87
CA PRO A 10 -33.75 7.12 -35.15
C PRO A 10 -34.02 8.16 -36.24
N VAL A 11 -34.78 7.79 -37.26
CA VAL A 11 -35.11 8.65 -38.41
C VAL A 11 -36.51 9.24 -38.21
N PHE A 12 -36.71 10.50 -38.62
CA PHE A 12 -38.02 11.15 -38.55
C PHE A 12 -38.91 10.81 -39.75
N LEU A 13 -38.34 10.80 -40.94
CA LEU A 13 -39.03 10.40 -42.17
C LEU A 13 -38.07 9.64 -43.09
N THR A 14 -38.51 8.52 -43.66
CA THR A 14 -37.82 7.89 -44.78
C THR A 14 -38.59 8.20 -46.06
N THR A 15 -37.95 8.79 -47.06
CA THR A 15 -38.60 9.15 -48.33
C THR A 15 -38.81 7.91 -49.21
N PRO A 16 -39.67 7.97 -50.24
CA PRO A 16 -39.90 6.85 -51.15
C PRO A 16 -38.65 6.34 -51.89
N ASP A 17 -37.65 7.21 -52.11
CA ASP A 17 -36.34 6.87 -52.67
C ASP A 17 -35.33 6.32 -51.63
N GLY A 18 -35.78 6.06 -50.39
CA GLY A 18 -34.99 5.41 -49.35
C GLY A 18 -34.12 6.34 -48.50
N LYS A 19 -34.22 7.65 -48.68
CA LYS A 19 -33.40 8.62 -47.95
C LYS A 19 -33.92 8.82 -46.53
N LYS A 20 -33.00 8.82 -45.57
CA LYS A 20 -33.30 8.96 -44.15
C LYS A 20 -33.21 10.43 -43.73
N ILE A 21 -34.35 11.06 -43.46
CA ILE A 21 -34.46 12.46 -43.07
C ILE A 21 -34.52 12.60 -41.55
N VAL A 22 -33.62 13.39 -40.99
CA VAL A 22 -33.46 13.62 -39.53
C VAL A 22 -33.66 15.11 -39.20
N PRO A 23 -34.39 15.46 -38.12
CA PRO A 23 -34.54 16.83 -37.67
C PRO A 23 -33.23 17.32 -37.03
N ILE A 24 -32.83 18.53 -37.37
CA ILE A 24 -31.71 19.22 -36.74
C ILE A 24 -32.31 20.12 -35.66
N LEU A 25 -32.05 19.77 -34.41
CA LEU A 25 -32.52 20.54 -33.25
C LEU A 25 -31.41 21.52 -32.81
N PRO A 26 -31.77 22.74 -32.35
CA PRO A 26 -30.81 23.63 -31.72
C PRO A 26 -30.25 22.98 -30.46
N VAL A 27 -28.94 23.15 -30.23
CA VAL A 27 -28.22 22.63 -29.07
C VAL A 27 -27.60 23.80 -28.33
N GLU A 28 -27.74 23.83 -27.00
CA GLU A 28 -27.07 24.79 -26.14
C GLU A 28 -25.78 24.19 -25.57
N ARG A 29 -24.74 25.01 -25.51
CA ARG A 29 -23.44 24.66 -24.92
C ARG A 29 -22.97 25.75 -23.99
N ASP A 30 -22.67 25.34 -22.76
CA ASP A 30 -22.05 26.21 -21.76
C ASP A 30 -20.53 26.12 -21.81
N PHE A 31 -19.87 27.26 -21.64
CA PHE A 31 -18.42 27.37 -21.61
C PHE A 31 -17.99 28.60 -20.79
N LEU A 32 -16.70 28.65 -20.43
CA LEU A 32 -16.13 29.75 -19.64
C LEU A 32 -15.28 30.66 -20.53
N ILE A 33 -15.45 31.98 -20.38
CA ILE A 33 -14.49 32.98 -20.84
C ILE A 33 -13.93 33.69 -19.59
N GLY A 34 -12.71 33.31 -19.19
CA GLY A 34 -12.16 33.71 -17.88
C GLY A 34 -12.94 33.08 -16.73
N ALA A 35 -13.53 33.90 -15.86
CA ALA A 35 -14.40 33.45 -14.77
C ALA A 35 -15.91 33.55 -15.10
N THR A 36 -16.26 34.02 -16.30
CA THR A 36 -17.65 34.24 -16.69
C THR A 36 -18.22 33.01 -17.39
N VAL A 37 -19.38 32.54 -16.92
CA VAL A 37 -20.16 31.48 -17.58
C VAL A 37 -20.90 32.07 -18.77
N CYS A 38 -20.73 31.47 -19.94
CA CYS A 38 -21.36 31.84 -21.19
C CYS A 38 -22.09 30.65 -21.79
N THR A 39 -23.20 30.90 -22.48
CA THR A 39 -23.99 29.88 -23.19
C THR A 39 -24.11 30.25 -24.66
N ARG A 40 -23.95 29.27 -25.56
CA ARG A 40 -24.16 29.44 -27.00
C ARG A 40 -25.17 28.42 -27.52
N THR A 41 -26.23 28.91 -28.15
CA THR A 41 -27.18 28.10 -28.92
C THR A 41 -26.68 27.95 -30.36
N GLN A 42 -26.64 26.73 -30.88
CA GLN A 42 -26.14 26.43 -32.23
C GLN A 42 -27.04 25.43 -32.97
N PHE A 43 -27.16 25.57 -34.29
CA PHE A 43 -27.83 24.61 -35.17
C PHE A 43 -26.77 23.74 -35.86
N PRO A 44 -26.70 22.42 -35.59
CA PRO A 44 -25.73 21.55 -36.25
C PRO A 44 -26.19 21.24 -37.68
N LEU A 45 -25.86 22.13 -38.61
CA LEU A 45 -26.24 22.03 -40.03
C LEU A 45 -25.50 20.92 -40.79
N ILE A 46 -24.35 20.47 -40.27
CA ILE A 46 -23.57 19.37 -40.81
C ILE A 46 -23.10 18.54 -39.61
N VAL A 47 -23.03 17.21 -39.73
CA VAL A 47 -22.32 16.38 -38.75
C VAL A 47 -20.83 16.67 -38.91
N CYS A 48 -20.35 17.65 -38.17
CA CYS A 48 -18.93 17.95 -38.03
C CYS A 48 -18.52 17.70 -36.57
N TYR A 49 -17.43 16.97 -36.37
CA TYR A 49 -16.83 16.81 -35.05
C TYR A 49 -15.84 17.95 -34.82
N ALA A 50 -16.22 18.94 -34.00
CA ALA A 50 -15.28 19.92 -33.48
C ALA A 50 -14.70 19.37 -32.16
N ILE A 51 -13.42 19.04 -32.18
CA ILE A 51 -12.68 18.57 -31.01
C ILE A 51 -11.52 19.50 -30.72
N THR A 52 -11.15 19.61 -29.45
CA THR A 52 -9.92 20.30 -29.09
C THR A 52 -8.72 19.46 -29.53
N VAL A 53 -7.62 20.12 -29.87
CA VAL A 53 -6.33 19.47 -30.19
C VAL A 53 -5.89 18.50 -29.08
N HIS A 54 -6.24 18.79 -27.82
CA HIS A 54 -5.97 17.88 -26.70
C HIS A 54 -6.78 16.57 -26.79
N LYS A 55 -8.07 16.65 -27.13
CA LYS A 55 -8.92 15.46 -27.29
C LYS A 55 -8.63 14.67 -28.57
N SER A 56 -7.94 15.26 -29.55
CA SER A 56 -7.57 14.58 -30.78
C SER A 56 -6.32 13.70 -30.66
N GLN A 57 -5.59 13.74 -29.53
CA GLN A 57 -4.29 13.08 -29.38
C GLN A 57 -4.30 11.57 -29.70
N SER A 58 -5.41 10.88 -29.46
CA SER A 58 -5.55 9.43 -29.66
C SER A 58 -6.38 9.03 -30.89
N ILE A 59 -6.76 9.98 -31.76
CA ILE A 59 -7.58 9.68 -32.95
C ILE A 59 -6.82 9.93 -34.24
N THR A 60 -7.31 9.36 -35.34
CA THR A 60 -6.76 9.57 -36.68
C THR A 60 -7.91 9.64 -37.67
N GLU A 61 -8.00 10.74 -38.41
CA GLU A 61 -9.14 11.07 -39.26
C GLU A 61 -8.72 11.15 -40.74
N ASP A 62 -9.69 10.91 -41.62
CA ASP A 62 -9.49 11.00 -43.07
C ASP A 62 -9.40 12.45 -43.55
N MET A 63 -10.14 13.36 -42.91
CA MET A 63 -10.15 14.80 -43.24
C MET A 63 -10.15 15.65 -41.97
N ILE A 64 -9.30 16.68 -41.93
CA ILE A 64 -9.19 17.64 -40.82
C ILE A 64 -9.16 19.05 -41.39
N VAL A 65 -10.01 19.92 -40.82
CA VAL A 65 -9.93 21.37 -40.98
C VAL A 65 -9.37 21.95 -39.70
N THR A 66 -8.29 22.73 -39.78
CA THR A 66 -7.68 23.37 -38.60
C THR A 66 -7.28 24.81 -38.90
N ASP A 67 -7.45 25.68 -37.91
CA ASP A 67 -6.99 27.06 -37.95
C ASP A 67 -5.73 27.19 -37.08
N LEU A 68 -4.61 27.55 -37.72
CA LEU A 68 -3.30 27.77 -37.08
C LEU A 68 -2.89 29.26 -37.07
N SER A 69 -3.83 30.17 -37.33
CA SER A 69 -3.59 31.62 -37.35
C SER A 69 -3.07 32.15 -36.01
N CYS A 70 -3.58 31.57 -34.91
CA CYS A 70 -3.14 31.88 -33.55
C CYS A 70 -1.90 31.06 -33.17
N ARG A 71 -0.95 31.69 -32.48
CA ARG A 71 0.25 31.00 -31.99
C ARG A 71 -0.10 30.00 -30.88
N ASP A 72 0.51 28.83 -30.96
CA ASP A 72 0.48 27.78 -29.93
C ASP A 72 0.78 28.35 -28.52
N PHE A 73 -0.19 28.27 -27.60
CA PHE A 73 0.02 28.62 -26.18
C PHE A 73 0.82 27.55 -25.42
N GLN A 74 0.89 26.33 -25.95
CA GLN A 74 1.75 25.24 -25.49
C GLN A 74 2.45 24.59 -26.68
N THR A 75 3.72 24.23 -26.51
CA THR A 75 4.55 23.68 -27.58
C THR A 75 4.00 22.40 -28.17
N GLY A 76 3.79 22.39 -29.49
CA GLY A 76 3.48 21.19 -30.27
C GLY A 76 2.00 20.94 -30.51
N LEU A 77 1.12 21.88 -30.18
CA LEU A 77 -0.32 21.76 -30.45
C LEU A 77 -0.60 21.78 -31.95
N SER A 78 0.00 22.69 -32.70
CA SER A 78 -0.10 22.74 -34.17
C SER A 78 0.36 21.42 -34.81
N TYR A 79 1.45 20.83 -34.30
CA TYR A 79 1.91 19.52 -34.76
C TYR A 79 0.89 18.41 -34.45
N VAL A 80 0.35 18.37 -33.23
CA VAL A 80 -0.65 17.36 -32.85
C VAL A 80 -1.87 17.49 -33.76
N ALA A 81 -2.38 18.70 -33.98
CA ALA A 81 -3.55 18.96 -34.83
C ALA A 81 -3.36 18.43 -36.26
N VAL A 82 -2.24 18.77 -36.89
CA VAL A 82 -1.95 18.38 -38.28
C VAL A 82 -1.60 16.89 -38.40
N SER A 83 -0.90 16.30 -37.42
CA SER A 83 -0.48 14.89 -37.46
C SER A 83 -1.60 13.87 -37.24
N ARG A 84 -2.85 14.31 -37.05
CA ARG A 84 -4.01 13.41 -36.92
C ARG A 84 -4.65 13.04 -38.26
N VAL A 85 -4.24 13.67 -39.37
CA VAL A 85 -4.75 13.35 -40.70
C VAL A 85 -3.95 12.19 -41.31
N LYS A 86 -4.63 11.26 -42.00
CA LYS A 86 -3.94 10.11 -42.64
C LYS A 86 -3.08 10.51 -43.83
N THR A 87 -3.52 11.49 -44.62
CA THR A 87 -2.82 11.96 -45.82
C THR A 87 -2.88 13.48 -45.91
N LEU A 88 -1.93 14.10 -46.63
CA LEU A 88 -1.87 15.56 -46.76
C LEU A 88 -3.08 16.12 -47.51
N GLU A 89 -3.67 15.34 -48.43
CA GLU A 89 -4.87 15.70 -49.18
C GLU A 89 -6.11 15.86 -48.28
N GLY A 90 -6.10 15.20 -47.11
CA GLY A 90 -7.15 15.33 -46.11
C GLY A 90 -7.02 16.56 -45.21
N LEU A 91 -5.95 17.36 -45.33
CA LEU A 91 -5.70 18.51 -44.46
C LEU A 91 -6.13 19.83 -45.12
N MET A 92 -6.99 20.57 -44.44
CA MET A 92 -7.30 21.96 -44.80
C MET A 92 -6.86 22.90 -43.67
N LEU A 93 -6.09 23.92 -44.03
CA LEU A 93 -5.73 25.02 -43.14
C LEU A 93 -6.68 26.18 -43.44
N ASP A 94 -7.58 26.48 -42.50
CA ASP A 94 -8.71 27.39 -42.71
C ASP A 94 -8.27 28.85 -42.91
N ALA A 95 -7.16 29.24 -42.27
CA ALA A 95 -6.58 30.56 -42.38
C ALA A 95 -5.07 30.51 -42.68
N PRO A 96 -4.54 31.46 -43.46
CA PRO A 96 -3.10 31.63 -43.61
C PRO A 96 -2.47 32.02 -42.27
N PHE A 97 -1.27 31.52 -42.00
CA PHE A 97 -0.53 31.82 -40.77
C PHE A 97 0.95 32.03 -41.08
N ASP A 98 1.63 32.81 -40.21
CA ASP A 98 3.07 33.01 -40.34
C ASP A 98 3.81 31.73 -39.94
N ARG A 99 4.69 31.23 -40.82
CA ARG A 99 5.58 30.08 -40.55
C ARG A 99 6.41 30.29 -39.28
N ASN A 100 6.72 31.52 -38.90
CA ASN A 100 7.43 31.84 -37.65
C ASN A 100 6.62 31.45 -36.40
N HIS A 101 5.31 31.22 -36.50
CA HIS A 101 4.51 30.71 -35.38
C HIS A 101 4.82 29.25 -35.04
N LEU A 102 5.32 28.47 -36.01
CA LEU A 102 5.71 27.07 -35.82
C LEU A 102 7.13 26.90 -35.28
N VAL A 103 7.93 27.97 -35.28
CA VAL A 103 9.35 27.94 -34.88
C VAL A 103 9.55 28.83 -33.65
N TYR A 104 10.25 28.29 -32.65
CA TYR A 104 10.57 29.03 -31.44
C TYR A 104 12.00 29.58 -31.54
N GLY A 105 12.15 30.90 -31.52
CA GLY A 105 13.48 31.55 -31.44
C GLY A 105 14.23 31.28 -30.13
N SER A 106 13.50 30.91 -29.07
CA SER A 106 14.03 30.37 -27.82
C SER A 106 13.05 29.30 -27.29
N PRO A 107 13.51 28.16 -26.76
CA PRO A 107 12.63 27.08 -26.32
C PRO A 107 11.65 27.57 -25.24
N PRO A 108 10.34 27.29 -25.35
CA PRO A 108 9.39 27.57 -24.28
C PRO A 108 9.74 26.80 -23.00
N ASP A 109 9.26 27.25 -21.83
CA ASP A 109 9.68 26.69 -20.54
C ASP A 109 9.36 25.18 -20.39
N GLY A 110 8.25 24.73 -20.96
CA GLY A 110 7.93 23.29 -21.05
C GLY A 110 8.94 22.50 -21.89
N MET A 111 9.50 23.10 -22.94
CA MET A 111 10.55 22.50 -23.76
C MET A 111 11.89 22.52 -23.03
N LYS A 112 12.23 23.61 -22.33
CA LYS A 112 13.42 23.68 -21.45
C LYS A 112 13.37 22.62 -20.34
N MET A 113 12.19 22.33 -19.80
CA MET A 113 12.00 21.25 -18.81
C MET A 113 12.27 19.87 -19.43
N LYS A 114 11.72 19.58 -20.61
CA LYS A 114 12.01 18.33 -21.35
C LYS A 114 13.48 18.20 -21.75
N MET A 115 14.12 19.29 -22.15
CA MET A 115 15.56 19.30 -22.46
C MET A 115 16.41 18.96 -21.23
N ARG A 116 16.10 19.57 -20.07
CA ARG A 116 16.76 19.23 -18.79
C ARG A 116 16.56 17.76 -18.41
N ASP A 117 15.34 17.24 -18.54
CA ASP A 117 15.02 15.82 -18.31
C ASP A 117 15.78 14.89 -19.26
N GLN A 118 15.84 15.21 -20.56
CA GLN A 118 16.61 14.44 -21.53
C GLN A 118 18.11 14.48 -21.25
N GLU A 119 18.64 15.60 -20.76
CA GLU A 119 20.04 15.74 -20.39
C GLU A 119 20.39 14.96 -19.12
N LEU A 120 19.48 14.94 -18.14
CA LEU A 120 19.57 14.05 -16.97
C LEU A 120 19.56 12.57 -17.41
N ARG A 121 18.65 12.18 -18.29
CA ARG A 121 18.58 10.81 -18.82
C ARG A 121 19.84 10.43 -19.59
N LYS A 122 20.40 11.32 -20.41
CA LYS A 122 21.68 11.09 -21.11
C LYS A 122 22.83 10.78 -20.13
N ARG A 123 22.86 11.45 -18.98
CA ARG A 123 23.85 11.19 -17.91
C ARG A 123 23.61 9.87 -17.19
N GLN A 124 22.40 9.33 -17.26
CA GLN A 124 21.99 8.06 -16.66
C GLN A 124 22.01 6.90 -17.66
N VAL A 125 22.45 7.12 -18.90
CA VAL A 125 22.59 6.06 -19.90
C VAL A 125 23.75 5.15 -19.49
N LEU A 126 23.40 3.93 -19.09
CA LEU A 126 24.34 2.84 -18.89
C LEU A 126 24.90 2.42 -20.26
N THR A 127 26.15 2.76 -20.56
CA THR A 127 26.83 2.38 -21.82
C THR A 127 27.18 0.89 -21.88
N ARG A 128 27.02 0.18 -20.75
CA ARG A 128 27.03 -1.28 -20.65
C ARG A 128 25.94 -1.73 -19.71
N SER A 129 25.26 -2.82 -20.06
CA SER A 129 24.34 -3.51 -19.16
C SER A 129 25.11 -3.97 -17.90
N PRO A 130 24.68 -3.59 -16.69
CA PRO A 130 25.27 -4.07 -15.45
C PRO A 130 24.94 -5.55 -15.17
N TYR A 131 24.12 -6.18 -16.01
CA TYR A 131 23.66 -7.57 -15.86
C TYR A 131 24.01 -8.46 -17.06
N MET A 132 25.00 -8.08 -17.90
CA MET A 132 25.51 -9.00 -18.92
C MET A 132 26.33 -10.11 -18.27
N ILE A 133 25.65 -11.24 -18.01
CA ILE A 133 26.25 -12.51 -17.66
C ILE A 133 26.96 -13.04 -18.91
N TYR A 134 28.29 -13.02 -18.91
CA TYR A 134 29.06 -13.79 -19.87
C TYR A 134 28.85 -15.27 -19.57
N ASN A 135 28.18 -15.97 -20.48
CA ASN A 135 28.09 -17.41 -20.48
C ASN A 135 29.50 -17.95 -20.79
N THR A 136 30.25 -18.38 -19.78
CA THR A 136 31.55 -19.02 -19.96
C THR A 136 31.37 -20.54 -19.99
N LYS A 137 31.03 -21.05 -21.16
CA LYS A 137 31.44 -22.41 -21.57
C LYS A 137 32.37 -22.26 -22.77
N ASN A 138 33.66 -22.22 -22.46
CA ASN A 138 34.78 -22.89 -23.14
C ASN A 138 36.08 -22.10 -22.93
N GLY A 139 37.12 -22.84 -22.60
CA GLY A 139 38.37 -22.33 -22.06
C GLY A 139 39.32 -21.69 -23.08
N HIS A 140 40.43 -21.24 -22.49
CA HIS A 140 41.66 -20.69 -23.05
C HIS A 140 41.70 -19.17 -23.29
N GLY A 141 42.63 -18.50 -22.60
CA GLY A 141 43.05 -17.15 -22.94
C GLY A 141 43.69 -16.39 -21.77
N THR A 142 45.02 -16.42 -21.72
CA THR A 142 45.94 -15.72 -20.82
C THR A 142 45.79 -14.19 -20.79
N GLY A 143 46.03 -13.56 -19.63
CA GLY A 143 46.25 -12.11 -19.55
C GLY A 143 46.20 -11.55 -18.14
N SER A 144 47.35 -11.56 -17.45
CA SER A 144 47.56 -10.82 -16.20
C SER A 144 47.59 -9.32 -16.46
N TYR A 145 46.82 -8.51 -15.72
CA TYR A 145 47.26 -7.21 -15.20
C TYR A 145 46.47 -6.87 -13.94
N LEU A 146 47.16 -6.98 -12.80
CA LEU A 146 46.80 -6.34 -11.55
C LEU A 146 46.81 -4.82 -11.76
N SER A 147 45.67 -4.16 -11.51
CA SER A 147 45.68 -2.76 -11.06
C SER A 147 44.55 -2.53 -10.07
N LYS A 148 44.90 -2.75 -8.79
CA LYS A 148 44.34 -2.13 -7.58
C LYS A 148 42.91 -1.62 -7.73
N ALA A 149 41.95 -2.48 -7.41
CA ALA A 149 40.70 -2.01 -6.85
C ALA A 149 41.07 -1.17 -5.62
N ASN A 150 40.64 0.09 -5.59
CA ASN A 150 40.52 0.82 -4.34
C ASN A 150 39.54 0.02 -3.48
N THR A 151 40.08 -0.85 -2.63
CA THR A 151 39.43 -1.32 -1.42
C THR A 151 39.11 -0.08 -0.61
N PHE A 152 37.91 0.46 -0.80
CA PHE A 152 37.24 1.14 0.29
C PHE A 152 37.00 0.06 1.33
N ASN A 153 37.94 -0.02 2.28
CA ASN A 153 37.77 -0.73 3.52
C ASN A 153 36.65 -0.01 4.28
N THR A 154 35.40 -0.35 4.01
CA THR A 154 34.28 0.06 4.88
C THR A 154 34.29 -0.87 6.07
N ASN A 155 35.24 -0.63 6.98
CA ASN A 155 35.16 -1.07 8.37
C ASN A 155 34.01 -0.33 9.07
N MET A 156 32.79 -0.40 8.52
CA MET A 156 31.58 -0.02 9.22
C MET A 156 31.31 -1.16 10.21
N PRO A 157 31.20 -0.87 11.52
CA PRO A 157 30.85 -1.91 12.49
C PRO A 157 29.53 -2.57 12.07
N SER A 158 29.49 -3.90 12.16
CA SER A 158 28.29 -4.66 11.83
C SER A 158 27.16 -4.30 12.79
N LYS A 159 25.93 -4.16 12.29
CA LYS A 159 24.78 -3.71 13.09
C LYS A 159 24.29 -4.83 14.02
N VAL A 160 23.71 -4.42 15.13
CA VAL A 160 23.02 -5.30 16.10
C VAL A 160 21.58 -4.81 16.24
N ALA A 161 20.62 -5.71 15.96
CA ALA A 161 19.19 -5.47 16.05
C ALA A 161 18.63 -5.91 17.41
N PHE A 162 17.75 -5.11 17.99
CA PHE A 162 16.94 -5.48 19.15
C PHE A 162 15.45 -5.36 18.84
N ILE A 163 14.73 -6.47 18.81
CA ILE A 163 13.34 -6.56 18.37
C ILE A 163 12.46 -6.90 19.57
N THR A 164 11.56 -5.99 19.93
CA THR A 164 10.54 -6.26 20.96
C THR A 164 9.23 -6.71 20.32
N GLY A 165 8.47 -7.54 21.02
CA GLY A 165 7.25 -8.13 20.45
C GLY A 165 7.59 -9.23 19.44
N ALA A 166 8.67 -9.98 19.68
CA ALA A 166 9.24 -10.95 18.73
C ALA A 166 8.26 -12.04 18.26
N ASN A 167 7.35 -12.49 19.13
CA ASN A 167 6.29 -13.45 18.78
C ASN A 167 5.09 -12.82 18.04
N GLY A 168 5.08 -11.50 17.85
CA GLY A 168 4.03 -10.76 17.13
C GLY A 168 4.24 -10.78 15.61
N ILE A 169 3.24 -10.30 14.87
CA ILE A 169 3.23 -10.33 13.40
C ILE A 169 4.39 -9.54 12.78
N THR A 170 4.63 -8.31 13.24
CA THR A 170 5.77 -7.51 12.80
C THR A 170 7.09 -8.08 13.32
N GLY A 171 7.14 -8.48 14.60
CA GLY A 171 8.36 -9.04 15.20
C GLY A 171 8.86 -10.28 14.45
N THR A 172 7.95 -11.18 14.08
CA THR A 172 8.25 -12.37 13.26
C THR A 172 8.83 -11.96 11.91
N ALA A 173 8.18 -11.03 11.21
CA ALA A 173 8.63 -10.57 9.90
C ALA A 173 10.00 -9.85 9.95
N LEU A 174 10.27 -9.07 11.01
CA LEU A 174 11.59 -8.45 11.21
C LEU A 174 12.68 -9.48 11.43
N ILE A 175 12.42 -10.52 12.24
CA ILE A 175 13.37 -11.61 12.48
C ILE A 175 13.66 -12.37 11.17
N GLU A 176 12.63 -12.70 10.40
CA GLU A 176 12.76 -13.38 9.11
C GLU A 176 13.53 -12.52 8.09
N TYR A 177 13.22 -11.22 8.01
CA TYR A 177 13.93 -10.28 7.14
C TYR A 177 15.42 -10.22 7.51
N LEU A 178 15.73 -9.98 8.79
CA LEU A 178 17.11 -9.84 9.26
C LEU A 178 17.89 -11.15 9.10
N ALA A 179 17.26 -12.30 9.29
CA ALA A 179 17.90 -13.60 9.06
C ALA A 179 18.26 -13.84 7.59
N ALA A 180 17.54 -13.24 6.65
CA ALA A 180 17.87 -13.29 5.23
C ALA A 180 19.02 -12.34 4.83
N THR A 181 19.40 -11.39 5.70
CA THR A 181 20.54 -10.47 5.45
C THR A 181 21.88 -11.14 5.73
N LYS A 182 22.97 -10.51 5.26
CA LYS A 182 24.34 -11.03 5.46
C LYS A 182 24.86 -10.72 6.87
N LYS A 183 25.73 -11.60 7.40
CA LYS A 183 26.32 -11.46 8.75
C LYS A 183 27.24 -10.24 8.90
N ASP A 184 27.85 -9.76 7.82
CA ASP A 184 28.68 -8.54 7.82
C ASP A 184 27.82 -7.28 7.95
N GLU A 185 26.58 -7.29 7.45
CA GLU A 185 25.62 -6.20 7.61
C GLU A 185 24.97 -6.19 9.00
N TRP A 186 24.47 -7.36 9.44
CA TRP A 186 23.82 -7.58 10.73
C TRP A 186 24.48 -8.75 11.46
N SER A 187 25.21 -8.46 12.52
CA SER A 187 26.00 -9.45 13.28
C SER A 187 25.21 -10.18 14.35
N SER A 188 24.16 -9.56 14.89
CA SER A 188 23.34 -10.11 15.97
C SER A 188 21.89 -9.63 15.86
N ILE A 189 20.96 -10.53 16.17
CA ILE A 189 19.52 -10.31 16.24
C ILE A 189 19.07 -10.71 17.63
N ILE A 190 18.73 -9.72 18.46
CA ILE A 190 18.26 -9.92 19.83
C ILE A 190 16.73 -9.80 19.81
N ALA A 191 16.04 -10.91 20.07
CA ALA A 191 14.59 -10.97 20.12
C ALA A 191 14.09 -10.96 21.56
N SER A 192 12.98 -10.25 21.81
CA SER A 192 12.35 -10.21 23.13
C SER A 192 10.83 -10.25 23.10
N SER A 193 10.29 -11.05 24.02
CA SER A 193 8.87 -11.15 24.37
C SER A 193 8.71 -11.76 25.76
N LEU A 194 7.55 -11.61 26.38
CA LEU A 194 7.26 -12.24 27.68
C LEU A 194 7.32 -13.77 27.64
N SER A 195 6.75 -14.37 26.58
CA SER A 195 6.77 -15.81 26.36
C SER A 195 8.02 -16.22 25.57
N PRO A 196 8.49 -17.49 25.73
CA PRO A 196 9.59 -18.02 24.92
C PRO A 196 9.37 -17.78 23.43
N LEU A 197 10.46 -17.47 22.72
CA LEU A 197 10.45 -17.26 21.28
C LEU A 197 10.06 -18.55 20.55
N GLU A 198 9.04 -18.46 19.71
CA GLU A 198 8.70 -19.51 18.76
C GLU A 198 8.93 -18.96 17.36
N SER A 199 10.04 -19.38 16.74
CA SER A 199 10.47 -18.90 15.43
C SER A 199 10.75 -20.07 14.48
N ARG A 200 10.40 -19.87 13.21
CA ARG A 200 10.76 -20.76 12.10
C ARG A 200 12.20 -20.56 11.65
N VAL A 201 12.80 -19.44 12.03
CA VAL A 201 14.15 -19.04 11.64
C VAL A 201 15.19 -19.82 12.46
N LYS A 202 16.13 -20.45 11.75
CA LYS A 202 17.34 -21.04 12.32
C LYS A 202 18.53 -20.21 11.86
N ASP A 203 18.95 -19.26 12.70
CA ASP A 203 20.09 -18.38 12.44
C ASP A 203 20.93 -18.23 13.71
N ASP A 204 22.23 -18.48 13.64
CA ASP A 204 23.14 -18.40 14.80
C ASP A 204 23.25 -16.98 15.37
N ARG A 205 22.85 -15.95 14.62
CA ARG A 205 22.79 -14.56 15.08
C ARG A 205 21.59 -14.30 15.99
N LEU A 206 20.56 -15.14 15.94
CA LEU A 206 19.32 -14.95 16.67
C LEU A 206 19.48 -15.42 18.12
N SER A 207 19.33 -14.48 19.04
CA SER A 207 19.29 -14.73 20.48
C SER A 207 17.97 -14.27 21.07
N PHE A 208 17.57 -14.85 22.21
CA PHE A 208 16.32 -14.51 22.87
C PHE A 208 16.55 -14.10 24.32
N ILE A 209 15.87 -13.03 24.74
CA ILE A 209 15.90 -12.51 26.11
C ILE A 209 14.45 -12.19 26.52
N PRO A 210 13.89 -12.87 27.54
CA PRO A 210 12.52 -12.60 27.98
C PRO A 210 12.48 -11.33 28.83
N LEU A 211 11.78 -10.30 28.35
CA LEU A 211 11.62 -9.02 29.07
C LEU A 211 10.16 -8.70 29.29
N ASP A 212 9.90 -8.15 30.48
CA ASP A 212 8.62 -7.59 30.86
C ASP A 212 8.73 -6.07 30.94
N PHE A 213 8.33 -5.37 29.87
CA PHE A 213 8.39 -3.91 29.82
C PHE A 213 7.37 -3.22 30.75
N THR A 214 6.54 -3.96 31.49
CA THR A 214 5.71 -3.38 32.56
C THR A 214 6.48 -3.14 33.85
N LYS A 215 7.67 -3.74 34.00
CA LYS A 215 8.62 -3.45 35.09
C LYS A 215 9.22 -2.04 34.95
N SER A 216 9.79 -1.53 36.05
CA SER A 216 10.43 -0.21 36.02
C SER A 216 11.67 -0.19 35.12
N SER A 217 12.06 1.00 34.67
CA SER A 217 13.25 1.18 33.84
C SER A 217 14.52 0.70 34.57
N GLU A 218 14.63 0.86 35.90
CA GLU A 218 15.80 0.37 36.67
C GLU A 218 15.94 -1.16 36.65
N GLN A 219 14.80 -1.86 36.73
CA GLN A 219 14.79 -3.32 36.64
C GLN A 219 15.16 -3.76 35.23
N LEU A 220 14.59 -3.13 34.20
CA LEU A 220 14.91 -3.41 32.81
C LEU A 220 16.37 -3.09 32.47
N ILE A 221 16.95 -2.03 33.01
CA ILE A 221 18.38 -1.72 32.86
C ILE A 221 19.23 -2.89 33.35
N THR A 222 18.88 -3.47 34.50
CA THR A 222 19.60 -4.62 35.04
C THR A 222 19.48 -5.85 34.15
N GLU A 223 18.27 -6.13 33.65
CA GLU A 223 17.98 -7.29 32.79
C GLU A 223 18.56 -7.15 31.37
N MET A 224 18.65 -5.93 30.84
CA MET A 224 19.09 -5.65 29.48
C MET A 224 20.60 -5.39 29.36
N LYS A 225 21.29 -5.10 30.47
CA LYS A 225 22.68 -4.59 30.46
C LYS A 225 23.66 -5.44 29.66
N GLU A 226 23.64 -6.76 29.88
CA GLU A 226 24.59 -7.67 29.24
C GLU A 226 24.23 -7.87 27.75
N ALA A 227 22.97 -8.18 27.47
CA ALA A 227 22.51 -8.49 26.12
C ALA A 227 22.51 -7.28 25.18
N CYS A 228 22.13 -6.10 25.67
CA CYS A 228 21.81 -4.95 24.82
C CYS A 228 22.95 -3.91 24.68
N SER A 229 24.13 -4.17 25.26
CA SER A 229 25.26 -3.22 25.25
C SER A 229 25.78 -2.87 23.85
N GLU A 230 25.67 -3.80 22.91
CA GLU A 230 26.12 -3.65 21.52
C GLU A 230 25.00 -3.21 20.57
N VAL A 231 23.78 -2.99 21.06
CA VAL A 231 22.61 -2.66 20.23
C VAL A 231 22.83 -1.34 19.47
N THR A 232 22.59 -1.40 18.17
CA THR A 232 22.66 -0.24 17.27
C THR A 232 21.28 0.17 16.76
N HIS A 233 20.38 -0.79 16.55
CA HIS A 233 19.05 -0.54 16.01
C HIS A 233 18.02 -1.26 16.88
N ALA A 234 17.06 -0.53 17.43
CA ALA A 234 15.99 -1.08 18.24
C ALA A 234 14.64 -0.92 17.54
N TYR A 235 13.82 -1.96 17.58
CA TYR A 235 12.53 -2.05 16.92
C TYR A 235 11.45 -2.36 17.94
N PHE A 236 10.64 -1.36 18.29
CA PHE A 236 9.57 -1.50 19.26
C PHE A 236 8.26 -1.88 18.59
N SER A 237 7.86 -3.15 18.74
CA SER A 237 6.57 -3.67 18.25
C SER A 237 5.74 -4.35 19.35
N SER A 238 6.01 -4.02 20.62
CA SER A 238 5.28 -4.52 21.79
C SER A 238 3.98 -3.76 22.03
N TYR A 239 2.95 -4.47 22.50
CA TYR A 239 1.62 -3.92 22.78
C TYR A 239 0.97 -4.68 23.95
N VAL A 240 0.20 -3.95 24.76
CA VAL A 240 -0.65 -4.54 25.80
C VAL A 240 -2.09 -4.16 25.56
N HIS A 241 -2.95 -5.17 25.35
CA HIS A 241 -4.39 -4.96 25.19
C HIS A 241 -5.09 -4.71 26.53
N ARG A 242 -6.04 -3.77 26.52
CA ARG A 242 -7.00 -3.48 27.59
C ARG A 242 -8.30 -3.02 26.93
N ASP A 243 -9.44 -3.52 27.42
CA ASP A 243 -10.76 -3.15 26.87
C ASP A 243 -11.12 -1.70 27.18
N ASP A 244 -10.66 -1.17 28.31
CA ASP A 244 -10.86 0.22 28.69
C ASP A 244 -9.80 1.12 28.05
N PHE A 245 -10.23 2.12 27.26
CA PHE A 245 -9.34 3.02 26.53
C PHE A 245 -8.37 3.81 27.43
N LYS A 246 -8.79 4.24 28.62
CA LYS A 246 -7.91 4.99 29.53
C LYS A 246 -6.81 4.09 30.09
N LYS A 247 -7.15 2.87 30.50
CA LYS A 247 -6.20 1.85 30.94
C LYS A 247 -5.29 1.41 29.80
N LEU A 248 -5.83 1.25 28.60
CA LEU A 248 -5.06 0.95 27.39
C LEU A 248 -4.01 2.02 27.13
N ASN A 249 -4.43 3.29 27.18
CA ASN A 249 -3.56 4.40 26.90
C ASN A 249 -2.42 4.51 27.91
N ARG A 250 -2.76 4.44 29.21
CA ARG A 250 -1.76 4.46 30.29
C ARG A 250 -0.79 3.29 30.21
N ALA A 251 -1.29 2.08 29.98
CA ALA A 251 -0.47 0.88 29.94
C ALA A 251 0.57 0.95 28.82
N ASN A 252 0.17 1.32 27.59
CA ASN A 252 1.08 1.36 26.45
C ASN A 252 2.02 2.57 26.46
N ALA A 253 1.61 3.69 27.08
CA ALA A 253 2.50 4.80 27.37
C ALA A 253 3.67 4.35 28.26
N SER A 254 3.37 3.85 29.47
CA SER A 254 4.40 3.41 30.41
C SER A 254 5.25 2.24 29.89
N LEU A 255 4.64 1.31 29.13
CA LEU A 255 5.36 0.21 28.48
C LEU A 255 6.52 0.70 27.60
N PHE A 256 6.26 1.74 26.81
CA PHE A 256 7.27 2.31 25.92
C PHE A 256 8.27 3.20 26.65
N GLU A 257 7.81 3.97 27.65
CA GLU A 257 8.69 4.78 28.50
C GLU A 257 9.76 3.93 29.18
N ASN A 258 9.32 2.86 29.87
CA ASN A 258 10.20 1.94 30.58
C ASN A 258 11.23 1.30 29.65
N PHE A 259 10.78 0.85 28.47
CA PHE A 259 11.65 0.29 27.43
C PHE A 259 12.69 1.31 26.94
N LEU A 260 12.25 2.51 26.56
CA LEU A 260 13.11 3.49 25.92
C LEU A 260 14.15 4.05 26.91
N ASP A 261 13.75 4.30 28.15
CA ASP A 261 14.67 4.71 29.21
C ASP A 261 15.74 3.65 29.48
N ALA A 262 15.34 2.38 29.56
CA ALA A 262 16.28 1.29 29.74
C ALA A 262 17.22 1.13 28.54
N LEU A 263 16.67 1.15 27.31
CA LEU A 263 17.45 1.06 26.08
C LEU A 263 18.54 2.13 26.00
N ILE A 264 18.18 3.40 26.23
CA ILE A 264 19.13 4.52 26.17
C ILE A 264 20.24 4.37 27.21
N ALA A 265 19.92 3.84 28.40
CA ALA A 265 20.88 3.64 29.47
C ALA A 265 21.86 2.48 29.19
N VAL A 266 21.43 1.43 28.50
CA VAL A 266 22.25 0.22 28.28
C VAL A 266 22.92 0.15 26.91
N ALA A 267 22.42 0.85 25.89
CA ALA A 267 22.90 0.76 24.50
C ALA A 267 23.67 2.04 24.07
N PRO A 268 24.94 2.22 24.47
CA PRO A 268 25.73 3.40 24.12
C PRO A 268 26.04 3.53 22.61
N LYS A 269 25.85 2.45 21.85
CA LYS A 269 26.07 2.38 20.39
C LYS A 269 24.79 2.57 19.58
N LEU A 270 23.68 2.96 20.22
CA LEU A 270 22.41 3.16 19.54
C LEU A 270 22.56 4.18 18.39
N GLU A 271 22.12 3.78 17.21
CA GLU A 271 22.06 4.59 15.99
C GLU A 271 20.62 4.93 15.63
N CYS A 272 19.68 4.00 15.83
CA CYS A 272 18.27 4.19 15.53
C CYS A 272 17.33 3.50 16.52
N CYS A 273 16.25 4.18 16.94
CA CYS A 273 15.10 3.58 17.61
C CYS A 273 13.84 3.74 16.76
N VAL A 274 13.24 2.63 16.36
CA VAL A 274 12.02 2.60 15.56
C VAL A 274 10.83 2.25 16.44
N LEU A 275 9.77 3.04 16.36
CA LEU A 275 8.49 2.80 17.00
C LEU A 275 7.45 2.42 15.95
N GLN A 276 6.83 1.24 16.07
CA GLN A 276 5.66 0.92 15.28
C GLN A 276 4.39 1.45 15.96
N THR A 277 3.62 2.27 15.24
CA THR A 277 2.27 2.68 15.64
C THR A 277 1.26 2.08 14.66
N GLY A 278 0.56 2.90 13.87
CA GLY A 278 -0.36 2.44 12.82
C GLY A 278 -1.45 3.44 12.48
N GLY A 279 -2.41 2.99 11.66
CA GLY A 279 -3.58 3.75 11.20
C GLY A 279 -4.39 4.48 12.28
N LYS A 280 -4.37 3.96 13.51
CA LYS A 280 -5.03 4.62 14.65
C LYS A 280 -4.42 5.99 14.97
N HIS A 281 -3.24 6.34 14.46
CA HIS A 281 -2.71 7.70 14.49
C HIS A 281 -3.69 8.70 13.87
N TYR A 282 -4.41 8.28 12.82
CA TYR A 282 -5.39 9.10 12.11
C TYR A 282 -6.80 9.04 12.71
N ASN A 283 -7.00 8.29 13.80
CA ASN A 283 -8.28 7.98 14.43
C ASN A 283 -9.23 7.13 13.58
N VAL A 284 -8.70 6.25 12.72
CA VAL A 284 -9.50 5.33 11.90
C VAL A 284 -10.51 4.50 12.71
N HIS A 285 -10.19 4.24 13.99
CA HIS A 285 -11.00 3.47 14.92
C HIS A 285 -12.20 4.23 15.50
N LEU A 286 -12.29 5.54 15.28
CA LEU A 286 -13.31 6.41 15.87
C LEU A 286 -14.31 6.95 14.85
N GLY A 287 -13.93 7.02 13.57
CA GLY A 287 -14.81 7.53 12.53
C GLY A 287 -14.06 7.82 11.22
N PRO A 288 -14.70 8.53 10.29
CA PRO A 288 -14.11 8.90 9.01
C PRO A 288 -12.83 9.72 9.13
N VAL A 289 -11.84 9.40 8.31
CA VAL A 289 -10.50 10.00 8.28
C VAL A 289 -10.14 10.43 6.85
N PRO A 290 -9.12 11.30 6.66
CA PRO A 290 -8.59 11.54 5.32
C PRO A 290 -8.19 10.22 4.67
N SER A 291 -8.56 10.03 3.41
CA SER A 291 -8.26 8.83 2.65
C SER A 291 -7.88 9.26 1.22
N PRO A 292 -6.61 9.08 0.79
CA PRO A 292 -5.52 8.48 1.57
C PRO A 292 -4.97 9.41 2.66
N ALA A 293 -4.76 8.89 3.87
CA ALA A 293 -4.13 9.61 4.97
C ALA A 293 -2.63 9.86 4.71
N ARG A 294 -2.13 11.02 5.12
CA ARG A 294 -0.73 11.43 4.93
C ARG A 294 -0.06 11.70 6.26
N GLU A 295 1.26 11.53 6.33
CA GLU A 295 2.04 11.73 7.56
C GLU A 295 2.05 13.19 8.04
N ALA A 296 1.81 14.13 7.13
CA ALA A 296 1.71 15.57 7.42
C ALA A 296 0.32 16.00 7.93
N GLU A 297 -0.66 15.10 7.96
CA GLU A 297 -1.98 15.42 8.53
C GLU A 297 -1.83 15.79 10.01
N PRO A 298 -2.52 16.85 10.49
CA PRO A 298 -2.46 17.23 11.89
C PRO A 298 -3.08 16.13 12.76
N ARG A 299 -2.49 15.92 13.95
CA ARG A 299 -3.09 15.05 14.96
C ARG A 299 -4.49 15.54 15.32
N ARG A 300 -5.44 14.62 15.35
CA ARG A 300 -6.81 14.86 15.81
C ARG A 300 -6.91 14.28 17.21
N GLU A 301 -6.90 15.13 18.23
CA GLU A 301 -6.97 14.63 19.61
C GLU A 301 -8.36 14.03 19.91
N PRO A 302 -8.47 12.73 20.20
CA PRO A 302 -9.73 12.15 20.58
C PRO A 302 -10.04 12.41 22.07
N PRO A 303 -11.32 12.47 22.48
CA PRO A 303 -11.69 12.73 23.88
C PRO A 303 -11.10 11.74 24.91
N LEU A 304 -10.74 10.53 24.46
CA LEU A 304 -10.20 9.46 25.31
C LEU A 304 -8.67 9.35 25.23
N GLY A 305 -8.00 10.21 24.46
CA GLY A 305 -6.57 10.18 24.19
C GLY A 305 -6.15 9.06 23.25
N ASN A 306 -4.92 9.15 22.74
CA ASN A 306 -4.32 8.15 21.86
C ASN A 306 -2.86 7.92 22.28
N PHE A 307 -2.55 6.73 22.79
CA PHE A 307 -1.20 6.45 23.28
C PHE A 307 -0.11 6.52 22.20
N TYR A 308 -0.45 6.44 20.91
CA TYR A 308 0.52 6.65 19.84
C TYR A 308 1.12 8.06 19.91
N PHE A 309 0.32 9.08 20.20
CA PHE A 309 0.80 10.46 20.29
C PHE A 309 1.77 10.61 21.47
N HIS A 310 1.43 10.02 22.61
CA HIS A 310 2.31 9.99 23.77
C HIS A 310 3.64 9.28 23.48
N GLN A 311 3.60 8.10 22.87
CA GLN A 311 4.81 7.35 22.50
C GLN A 311 5.69 8.13 21.51
N GLU A 312 5.09 8.74 20.48
CA GLU A 312 5.80 9.59 19.53
C GLU A 312 6.44 10.80 20.22
N ASP A 313 5.70 11.50 21.08
CA ASP A 313 6.20 12.69 21.80
C ASP A 313 7.32 12.32 22.76
N TYR A 314 7.17 11.20 23.45
CA TYR A 314 8.20 10.68 24.35
C TYR A 314 9.46 10.28 23.57
N LEU A 315 9.33 9.56 22.45
CA LEU A 315 10.44 9.21 21.55
C LEU A 315 11.20 10.45 21.08
N VAL A 316 10.47 11.45 20.58
CA VAL A 316 11.05 12.72 20.13
C VAL A 316 11.73 13.44 21.28
N SER A 317 11.11 13.48 22.47
CA SER A 317 11.67 14.15 23.64
C SER A 317 12.99 13.52 24.10
N ARG A 318 13.08 12.18 24.09
CA ARG A 318 14.26 11.43 24.51
C ARG A 318 15.38 11.49 23.46
N GLN A 319 15.06 11.68 22.18
CA GLN A 319 16.06 11.84 21.13
C GLN A 319 16.72 13.23 21.15
N ARG A 320 16.07 14.28 21.67
CA ARG A 320 16.64 15.63 21.71
C ARG A 320 18.00 15.64 22.44
N GLY A 321 19.01 16.15 21.74
CA GLY A 321 20.39 16.21 22.27
C GLY A 321 21.15 14.88 22.22
N GLN A 322 20.56 13.82 21.65
CA GLN A 322 21.21 12.52 21.45
C GLN A 322 21.74 12.36 20.02
N ARG A 323 22.67 11.43 19.83
CA ARG A 323 23.25 11.12 18.51
C ARG A 323 22.40 10.17 17.66
N TRP A 324 21.62 9.30 18.31
CA TRP A 324 20.74 8.36 17.62
C TRP A 324 19.56 9.08 16.98
N ARG A 325 18.96 8.43 15.97
CA ARG A 325 17.82 8.93 15.18
C ARG A 325 16.57 8.10 15.50
N TRP A 326 15.39 8.62 15.20
CA TRP A 326 14.16 7.84 15.36
C TRP A 326 13.40 7.66 14.06
N ASN A 327 12.58 6.61 14.01
CA ASN A 327 11.55 6.44 12.99
C ASN A 327 10.23 6.02 13.62
N VAL A 328 9.13 6.44 13.00
CA VAL A 328 7.79 5.94 13.34
C VAL A 328 7.18 5.27 12.12
N ILE A 329 6.80 4.00 12.24
CA ILE A 329 6.21 3.24 11.13
C ILE A 329 4.72 3.04 11.38
N ARG A 330 3.90 3.48 10.42
CA ARG A 330 2.43 3.52 10.52
C ARG A 330 1.81 2.57 9.48
N PRO A 331 1.71 1.26 9.77
CA PRO A 331 0.94 0.34 8.94
C PRO A 331 -0.57 0.54 9.14
N GLU A 332 -1.37 0.10 8.16
CA GLU A 332 -2.82 -0.08 8.31
C GLU A 332 -3.11 -1.55 8.68
N SER A 333 -4.10 -2.19 8.07
CA SER A 333 -4.49 -3.58 8.34
C SER A 333 -3.36 -4.53 7.96
N ILE A 334 -2.69 -5.11 8.98
CA ILE A 334 -1.51 -5.95 8.77
C ILE A 334 -1.92 -7.34 8.30
N ILE A 335 -1.35 -7.78 7.16
CA ILE A 335 -1.45 -9.15 6.66
C ILE A 335 -0.12 -9.86 6.87
N GLY A 336 -0.16 -11.07 7.42
CA GLY A 336 1.01 -11.86 7.74
C GLY A 336 0.66 -13.03 8.63
N HIS A 337 1.67 -13.62 9.26
CA HIS A 337 1.52 -14.83 10.05
C HIS A 337 2.27 -14.72 11.38
N THR A 338 1.85 -15.54 12.33
CA THR A 338 2.53 -15.74 13.61
C THR A 338 2.46 -17.21 13.99
N VAL A 339 3.53 -17.73 14.60
CA VAL A 339 3.56 -19.13 15.08
C VAL A 339 2.53 -19.34 16.18
N LYS A 340 2.40 -18.36 17.08
CA LYS A 340 1.29 -18.30 18.05
C LYS A 340 0.12 -17.50 17.48
N PRO A 341 -1.12 -17.96 17.68
CA PRO A 341 -2.28 -17.10 17.60
C PRO A 341 -2.05 -15.76 18.30
N ASN A 342 -2.31 -14.67 17.59
CA ASN A 342 -2.23 -13.32 18.15
C ASN A 342 -3.64 -12.69 18.15
N GLY A 343 -3.81 -11.61 18.91
CA GLY A 343 -5.13 -11.01 19.12
C GLY A 343 -5.71 -10.23 17.94
N MET A 344 -4.99 -10.06 16.83
CA MET A 344 -5.44 -9.30 15.65
C MET A 344 -4.87 -9.91 14.36
N ASN A 345 -5.46 -11.01 13.87
CA ASN A 345 -5.05 -11.64 12.61
C ASN A 345 -6.24 -11.87 11.67
N SER A 346 -6.40 -10.96 10.72
CA SER A 346 -7.46 -11.02 9.71
C SER A 346 -7.29 -12.21 8.76
N ALA A 347 -6.06 -12.57 8.39
CA ALA A 347 -5.81 -13.66 7.43
C ALA A 347 -6.30 -15.01 7.96
N VAL A 348 -5.96 -15.36 9.20
CA VAL A 348 -6.46 -16.60 9.84
C VAL A 348 -7.99 -16.61 9.89
N THR A 349 -8.59 -15.51 10.36
CA THR A 349 -10.05 -15.40 10.54
C THR A 349 -10.79 -15.54 9.20
N ILE A 350 -10.29 -14.90 8.15
CA ILE A 350 -10.83 -14.99 6.79
C ILE A 350 -10.68 -16.42 6.24
N ALA A 351 -9.53 -17.06 6.40
CA ALA A 351 -9.30 -18.42 5.94
C ALA A 351 -10.28 -19.42 6.58
N LEU A 352 -10.45 -19.38 7.90
CA LEU A 352 -11.39 -20.26 8.60
C LEU A 352 -12.83 -20.05 8.12
N TYR A 353 -13.26 -18.79 7.98
CA TYR A 353 -14.61 -18.46 7.49
C TYR A 353 -14.85 -19.06 6.10
N LEU A 354 -13.94 -18.82 5.15
CA LEU A 354 -14.08 -19.29 3.77
C LEU A 354 -14.07 -20.82 3.67
N MET A 355 -13.17 -21.49 4.40
CA MET A 355 -13.08 -22.97 4.40
C MET A 355 -14.33 -23.62 4.99
N VAL A 356 -14.88 -23.07 6.08
CA VAL A 356 -16.12 -23.57 6.67
C VAL A 356 -17.31 -23.31 5.74
N CYS A 357 -17.39 -22.15 5.10
CA CYS A 357 -18.43 -21.90 4.09
C CYS A 357 -18.34 -22.86 2.89
N LYS A 358 -17.12 -23.20 2.43
CA LYS A 358 -16.90 -24.24 1.41
C LYS A 358 -17.46 -25.58 1.87
N LYS A 359 -17.09 -26.03 3.09
CA LYS A 359 -17.55 -27.31 3.65
C LYS A 359 -19.07 -27.39 3.77
N LEU A 360 -19.71 -26.28 4.12
CA LEU A 360 -21.16 -26.16 4.23
C LEU A 360 -21.88 -26.02 2.88
N GLY A 361 -21.16 -25.81 1.78
CA GLY A 361 -21.76 -25.51 0.47
C GLY A 361 -22.50 -24.16 0.41
N THR A 362 -22.31 -23.30 1.40
CA THR A 362 -22.94 -21.98 1.50
C THR A 362 -22.13 -20.91 0.78
N GLU A 363 -22.78 -19.85 0.30
CA GLU A 363 -22.06 -18.66 -0.16
C GLU A 363 -21.34 -18.00 1.03
N ALA A 364 -20.06 -17.68 0.84
CA ALA A 364 -19.21 -17.02 1.80
C ALA A 364 -19.32 -15.50 1.64
N SER A 365 -20.50 -14.94 1.89
CA SER A 365 -20.74 -13.49 1.77
C SER A 365 -19.89 -12.70 2.78
N MET A 366 -19.22 -11.64 2.32
CA MET A 366 -18.44 -10.78 3.20
C MET A 366 -19.36 -10.15 4.26
N PRO A 367 -19.07 -10.31 5.57
CA PRO A 367 -19.89 -9.78 6.66
C PRO A 367 -19.63 -8.29 6.88
N THR A 368 -20.02 -7.47 5.91
CA THR A 368 -19.82 -6.01 5.94
C THR A 368 -21.08 -5.28 5.48
N ASN A 369 -20.98 -4.00 5.13
CA ASN A 369 -22.05 -3.18 4.56
C ASN A 369 -21.70 -2.75 3.12
N GLN A 370 -22.70 -2.19 2.42
CA GLN A 370 -22.58 -1.78 1.02
C GLN A 370 -21.47 -0.75 0.81
N ILE A 371 -21.32 0.22 1.73
CA ILE A 371 -20.35 1.31 1.57
C ILE A 371 -18.92 0.79 1.64
N TYR A 372 -18.61 -0.06 2.62
CA TYR A 372 -17.28 -0.63 2.77
C TYR A 372 -16.96 -1.66 1.69
N PHE A 373 -17.94 -2.48 1.30
CA PHE A 373 -17.79 -3.47 0.24
C PHE A 373 -17.46 -2.81 -1.11
N GLU A 374 -18.17 -1.73 -1.45
CA GLU A 374 -17.97 -0.96 -2.70
C GLU A 374 -16.79 0.01 -2.62
N GLY A 375 -16.38 0.39 -1.41
CA GLY A 375 -15.31 1.36 -1.15
C GLY A 375 -13.92 0.83 -1.49
N TYR A 376 -12.93 1.72 -1.34
CA TYR A 376 -11.52 1.40 -1.52
C TYR A 376 -10.86 1.08 -0.18
N ASP A 377 -9.97 0.09 -0.20
CA ASP A 377 -9.17 -0.33 0.95
C ASP A 377 -7.73 -0.61 0.52
N ASP A 378 -6.84 -0.70 1.50
CA ASP A 378 -5.46 -1.16 1.35
C ASP A 378 -5.06 -2.10 2.49
N LEU A 379 -3.95 -2.80 2.29
CA LEU A 379 -3.39 -3.74 3.25
C LEU A 379 -1.91 -3.41 3.46
N SER A 380 -1.37 -3.82 4.60
CA SER A 380 0.06 -3.70 4.92
C SER A 380 0.64 -5.09 5.15
N ASP A 381 1.35 -5.63 4.17
CA ASP A 381 2.03 -6.91 4.31
C ASP A 381 3.17 -6.80 5.32
N ALA A 382 3.22 -7.73 6.28
CA ALA A 382 4.23 -7.74 7.35
C ALA A 382 5.67 -7.76 6.82
N ARG A 383 5.92 -8.38 5.66
CA ARG A 383 7.25 -8.41 5.01
C ARG A 383 7.61 -7.03 4.45
N LEU A 384 6.64 -6.31 3.88
CA LEU A 384 6.85 -4.92 3.44
C LEU A 384 7.00 -3.96 4.63
N ILE A 385 6.28 -4.19 5.73
CA ILE A 385 6.50 -3.44 6.98
C ILE A 385 7.94 -3.63 7.45
N ALA A 386 8.43 -4.88 7.47
CA ALA A 386 9.80 -5.17 7.84
C ALA A 386 10.81 -4.51 6.88
N ASP A 387 10.59 -4.62 5.56
CA ASP A 387 11.45 -4.00 4.54
C ASP A 387 11.55 -2.48 4.71
N LEU A 388 10.42 -1.78 4.79
CA LEU A 388 10.39 -0.32 5.00
C LEU A 388 11.00 0.06 6.36
N THR A 389 10.75 -0.73 7.40
CA THR A 389 11.29 -0.50 8.75
C THR A 389 12.81 -0.56 8.74
N ILE A 390 13.39 -1.62 8.16
CA ILE A 390 14.85 -1.76 8.07
C ILE A 390 15.41 -0.65 7.19
N TRP A 391 14.86 -0.45 5.99
CA TRP A 391 15.29 0.60 5.06
C TRP A 391 15.29 2.00 5.70
N ALA A 392 14.22 2.38 6.40
CA ALA A 392 14.10 3.70 7.03
C ALA A 392 15.14 3.86 8.15
N SER A 393 15.32 2.82 8.98
CA SER A 393 16.25 2.85 10.11
C SER A 393 17.71 2.94 9.66
N THR A 394 18.07 2.28 8.55
CA THR A 394 19.45 2.24 8.04
C THR A 394 19.77 3.34 7.01
N THR A 395 18.77 4.08 6.55
CA THR A 395 18.96 5.17 5.59
C THR A 395 19.14 6.51 6.32
N GLU A 396 20.28 7.16 6.15
CA GLU A 396 20.64 8.38 6.91
C GLU A 396 19.58 9.50 6.78
N LYS A 397 19.16 9.79 5.54
CA LYS A 397 18.16 10.82 5.23
C LYS A 397 16.77 10.56 5.79
N CYS A 398 16.46 9.33 6.19
CA CYS A 398 15.17 8.97 6.79
C CYS A 398 15.15 9.24 8.30
N GLY A 399 16.23 9.73 8.89
CA GLY A 399 16.30 9.98 10.33
C GLY A 399 15.28 11.01 10.79
N ASN A 400 14.64 10.71 11.92
CA ASN A 400 13.65 11.56 12.60
C ASN A 400 12.38 11.80 11.78
N GLU A 401 11.92 10.75 11.10
CA GLU A 401 10.75 10.80 10.24
C GLU A 401 9.74 9.68 10.56
N ALA A 402 8.46 10.02 10.42
CA ALA A 402 7.36 9.05 10.40
C ALA A 402 7.01 8.66 8.95
N PHE A 403 6.72 7.38 8.71
CA PHE A 403 6.33 6.84 7.40
C PHE A 403 5.10 5.95 7.52
N ASN A 404 4.14 6.17 6.62
CA ASN A 404 3.09 5.21 6.34
C ASN A 404 3.63 4.03 5.53
N VAL A 405 3.03 2.86 5.71
CA VAL A 405 3.37 1.67 4.91
C VAL A 405 2.13 0.87 4.55
N THR A 406 1.96 0.62 3.25
CA THR A 406 0.93 -0.23 2.65
C THR A 406 1.55 -0.97 1.48
N ASN A 407 0.80 -1.92 0.91
CA ASN A 407 1.20 -2.71 -0.24
C ASN A 407 1.42 -1.87 -1.51
N GLY A 408 0.89 -0.66 -1.54
CA GLY A 408 1.09 0.30 -2.65
C GLY A 408 0.08 0.18 -3.78
N ASP A 409 -0.91 -0.71 -3.63
CA ASP A 409 -2.12 -0.81 -4.43
C ASP A 409 -3.38 -0.43 -3.61
N TYR A 410 -4.49 -0.22 -4.31
CA TYR A 410 -5.82 -0.08 -3.72
C TYR A 410 -6.77 -1.06 -4.38
N PHE A 411 -7.71 -1.59 -3.62
CA PHE A 411 -8.73 -2.49 -4.15
C PHE A 411 -10.09 -2.19 -3.53
N SER A 412 -11.13 -2.77 -4.12
CA SER A 412 -12.46 -2.81 -3.53
C SER A 412 -12.78 -4.24 -3.13
N TRP A 413 -13.31 -4.42 -1.92
CA TRP A 413 -13.72 -5.73 -1.43
C TRP A 413 -14.75 -6.40 -2.33
N LYS A 414 -15.57 -5.63 -3.05
CA LYS A 414 -16.48 -6.11 -4.09
C LYS A 414 -15.81 -7.07 -5.09
N TYR A 415 -14.57 -6.77 -5.48
CA TYR A 415 -13.82 -7.57 -6.44
C TYR A 415 -12.73 -8.41 -5.80
N MET A 416 -12.19 -7.99 -4.66
CA MET A 416 -11.17 -8.74 -3.92
C MET A 416 -11.78 -9.98 -3.25
N TRP A 417 -12.93 -9.85 -2.58
CA TRP A 417 -13.51 -10.92 -1.78
C TRP A 417 -13.82 -12.20 -2.58
N PRO A 418 -14.42 -12.13 -3.80
CA PRO A 418 -14.58 -13.32 -4.64
C PRO A 418 -13.26 -13.97 -5.05
N ARG A 419 -12.18 -13.21 -5.23
CA ARG A 419 -10.86 -13.75 -5.58
C ARG A 419 -10.22 -14.48 -4.38
N VAL A 420 -10.34 -13.89 -3.19
CA VAL A 420 -9.91 -14.53 -1.93
C VAL A 420 -10.73 -15.79 -1.65
N ALA A 421 -12.04 -15.79 -1.90
CA ALA A 421 -12.89 -16.98 -1.78
C ALA A 421 -12.47 -18.07 -2.78
N ALA A 422 -12.18 -17.69 -4.02
CA ALA A 422 -11.74 -18.61 -5.06
C ALA A 422 -10.43 -19.34 -4.71
N TYR A 423 -9.51 -18.69 -3.97
CA TYR A 423 -8.29 -19.33 -3.47
C TYR A 423 -8.58 -20.61 -2.68
N PHE A 424 -9.63 -20.60 -1.86
CA PHE A 424 -10.07 -21.78 -1.09
C PHE A 424 -11.07 -22.66 -1.85
N ALA A 425 -11.46 -22.32 -3.08
CA ALA A 425 -12.62 -22.87 -3.78
C ALA A 425 -13.95 -22.68 -3.03
N ALA A 426 -14.06 -21.61 -2.25
CA ALA A 426 -15.32 -21.14 -1.67
C ALA A 426 -16.07 -20.26 -2.70
N ARG A 427 -17.40 -20.20 -2.60
CA ARG A 427 -18.22 -19.34 -3.46
C ARG A 427 -18.45 -18.00 -2.80
N ALA A 428 -18.18 -16.90 -3.50
CA ALA A 428 -18.62 -15.56 -3.14
C ALA A 428 -18.86 -14.73 -4.41
N SER A 429 -19.77 -13.75 -4.34
CA SER A 429 -20.17 -12.94 -5.48
C SER A 429 -19.77 -11.46 -5.32
N SER A 430 -19.40 -10.82 -6.43
CA SER A 430 -19.28 -9.36 -6.50
C SER A 430 -20.65 -8.66 -6.48
N ASP A 431 -21.72 -9.38 -6.82
CA ASP A 431 -23.10 -8.89 -6.76
C ASP A 431 -23.78 -9.31 -5.46
N GLN A 432 -23.01 -9.34 -4.37
CA GLN A 432 -23.50 -9.71 -3.04
C GLN A 432 -24.75 -8.91 -2.65
N VAL A 433 -25.80 -9.63 -2.24
CA VAL A 433 -27.04 -9.02 -1.76
C VAL A 433 -26.94 -8.78 -0.25
N PHE A 434 -27.14 -7.54 0.16
CA PHE A 434 -27.16 -7.13 1.57
C PHE A 434 -28.60 -7.12 2.09
N LYS A 435 -28.81 -7.64 3.31
CA LYS A 435 -30.14 -7.73 3.94
C LYS A 435 -30.56 -6.41 4.58
N LEU A 436 -29.59 -5.64 5.07
CA LEU A 436 -29.81 -4.35 5.70
C LEU A 436 -29.79 -3.21 4.66
N PRO A 437 -30.50 -2.10 4.90
CA PRO A 437 -30.43 -0.92 4.04
C PRO A 437 -29.02 -0.31 4.07
N ARG A 438 -28.66 0.40 2.99
CA ARG A 438 -27.39 1.12 2.89
C ARG A 438 -27.23 2.05 4.10
N PRO A 439 -26.12 1.96 4.88
CA PRO A 439 -25.95 2.78 6.07
C PRO A 439 -25.63 4.23 5.72
N GLU A 440 -25.80 5.12 6.70
CA GLU A 440 -25.33 6.51 6.60
C GLU A 440 -23.79 6.56 6.69
N PRO A 441 -23.11 7.32 5.81
CA PRO A 441 -21.66 7.49 5.89
C PRO A 441 -21.20 8.01 7.26
N GLY A 442 -20.24 7.32 7.88
CA GLY A 442 -19.71 7.64 9.20
C GLY A 442 -20.39 6.90 10.35
N SER A 443 -21.48 6.17 10.08
CA SER A 443 -22.03 5.20 11.03
C SER A 443 -21.30 3.85 10.95
N THR A 444 -21.58 2.94 11.88
CA THR A 444 -21.09 1.56 11.83
C THR A 444 -22.24 0.60 11.55
N GLN A 445 -22.07 -0.36 10.64
CA GLN A 445 -23.08 -1.37 10.32
C GLN A 445 -22.42 -2.67 9.83
N LEU A 446 -22.91 -3.81 10.36
CA LEU A 446 -22.60 -5.16 9.86
C LEU A 446 -23.86 -5.79 9.31
N ASN A 447 -23.78 -6.41 8.13
CA ASN A 447 -24.88 -7.21 7.58
C ASN A 447 -25.16 -8.48 8.41
N HIS A 448 -24.12 -9.07 8.99
CA HIS A 448 -24.20 -10.09 10.04
C HIS A 448 -22.88 -10.14 10.81
N SER A 449 -22.92 -10.59 12.07
CA SER A 449 -21.72 -10.79 12.89
C SER A 449 -21.05 -12.13 12.59
N LEU A 450 -19.74 -12.12 12.38
CA LEU A 450 -18.90 -13.32 12.35
C LEU A 450 -18.86 -14.01 13.70
N SER A 451 -18.90 -13.24 14.79
CA SER A 451 -18.90 -13.78 16.15
C SER A 451 -20.14 -14.63 16.40
N ASP A 452 -21.33 -14.14 16.04
CA ASP A 452 -22.57 -14.90 16.11
C ASP A 452 -22.57 -16.05 15.11
N TRP A 453 -22.04 -15.82 13.89
CA TRP A 453 -21.92 -16.86 12.89
C TRP A 453 -21.02 -18.01 13.35
N ALA A 454 -19.93 -17.75 14.08
CA ALA A 454 -18.98 -18.78 14.50
C ALA A 454 -19.55 -19.74 15.58
N VAL A 455 -20.63 -19.34 16.28
CA VAL A 455 -21.26 -20.18 17.31
C VAL A 455 -21.70 -21.53 16.71
N GLY A 456 -21.24 -22.62 17.34
CA GLY A 456 -21.55 -23.99 16.92
C GLY A 456 -20.82 -24.49 15.68
N LYS A 457 -19.86 -23.73 15.10
CA LYS A 457 -19.14 -24.14 13.88
C LYS A 457 -17.81 -24.83 14.12
N GLN A 458 -17.37 -24.97 15.38
CA GLN A 458 -16.12 -25.65 15.71
C GLN A 458 -16.13 -27.12 15.26
N GLU A 459 -17.25 -27.85 15.44
CA GLU A 459 -17.34 -29.26 15.02
C GLU A 459 -17.16 -29.43 13.50
N ILE A 460 -17.60 -28.43 12.72
CA ILE A 460 -17.41 -28.40 11.26
C ILE A 460 -15.94 -28.18 10.94
N TRP A 461 -15.28 -27.25 11.63
CA TRP A 461 -13.84 -27.03 11.48
C TRP A 461 -13.04 -28.28 11.83
N ASP A 462 -13.41 -28.95 12.93
CA ASP A 462 -12.75 -30.17 13.37
C ASP A 462 -12.86 -31.28 12.32
N ALA A 463 -14.03 -31.43 11.69
CA ALA A 463 -14.22 -32.37 10.58
C ALA A 463 -13.38 -32.02 9.34
N ILE A 464 -13.24 -30.73 8.99
CA ILE A 464 -12.35 -30.29 7.89
C ILE A 464 -10.90 -30.69 8.18
N CYS A 465 -10.45 -30.50 9.42
CA CYS A 465 -9.10 -30.85 9.84
C CYS A 465 -8.84 -32.36 9.79
N ASP A 466 -9.80 -33.18 10.26
CA ASP A 466 -9.70 -34.64 10.24
C ASP A 466 -9.67 -35.20 8.82
N GLU A 467 -10.56 -34.72 7.95
CA GLU A 467 -10.63 -35.16 6.54
C GLU A 467 -9.35 -34.83 5.76
N ALA A 468 -8.71 -33.71 6.09
CA ALA A 468 -7.47 -33.29 5.47
C ALA A 468 -6.21 -33.92 6.11
N GLY A 469 -6.36 -34.72 7.17
CA GLY A 469 -5.24 -35.34 7.88
C GLY A 469 -4.38 -34.37 8.69
N CYS A 470 -4.94 -33.22 9.11
CA CYS A 470 -4.27 -32.16 9.88
C CYS A 470 -4.97 -31.90 11.23
N PRO A 471 -5.08 -32.89 12.15
CA PRO A 471 -5.80 -32.72 13.41
C PRO A 471 -5.24 -31.63 14.32
N GLU A 472 -3.98 -31.24 14.17
CA GLU A 472 -3.33 -30.13 14.87
C GLU A 472 -3.97 -28.77 14.55
N ALA A 473 -4.49 -28.59 13.32
CA ALA A 473 -5.12 -27.34 12.87
C ALA A 473 -6.45 -27.03 13.60
N LYS A 474 -7.02 -28.02 14.31
CA LYS A 474 -8.21 -27.82 15.18
C LYS A 474 -8.00 -26.72 16.21
N ALA A 475 -6.78 -26.62 16.75
CA ALA A 475 -6.44 -25.61 17.74
C ALA A 475 -6.58 -24.17 17.19
N THR A 476 -6.42 -23.98 15.88
CA THR A 476 -6.51 -22.67 15.21
C THR A 476 -7.90 -22.05 15.28
N TRP A 477 -8.97 -22.82 15.52
CA TRP A 477 -10.31 -22.25 15.70
C TRP A 477 -10.35 -21.21 16.83
N LYS A 478 -9.60 -21.46 17.92
CA LYS A 478 -9.50 -20.55 19.07
C LYS A 478 -8.65 -19.32 18.77
N ALA A 479 -7.88 -19.34 17.69
CA ALA A 479 -7.04 -18.24 17.24
C ALA A 479 -7.82 -17.18 16.45
N ALA A 480 -9.01 -17.51 15.94
CA ALA A 480 -9.79 -16.61 15.12
C ALA A 480 -10.32 -15.44 15.94
N THR A 481 -10.10 -14.24 15.43
CA THR A 481 -10.44 -12.99 16.09
C THR A 481 -11.75 -12.44 15.51
N TRP A 482 -12.84 -13.19 15.67
CA TRP A 482 -14.14 -12.87 15.05
C TRP A 482 -14.64 -11.46 15.39
N CYS A 483 -14.62 -11.09 16.68
CA CYS A 483 -15.04 -9.77 17.14
C CYS A 483 -14.18 -8.63 16.55
N PHE A 484 -12.88 -8.88 16.39
CA PHE A 484 -11.97 -7.92 15.76
C PHE A 484 -12.30 -7.76 14.26
N GLN A 485 -12.56 -8.86 13.57
CA GLN A 485 -12.91 -8.82 12.16
C GLN A 485 -14.26 -8.12 11.91
N ASP A 486 -15.25 -8.36 12.78
CA ASP A 486 -16.50 -7.61 12.84
C ASP A 486 -16.24 -6.12 13.04
N TRP A 487 -15.36 -5.77 13.99
CA TRP A 487 -15.00 -4.37 14.26
C TRP A 487 -14.32 -3.67 13.07
N VAL A 488 -13.56 -4.40 12.24
CA VAL A 488 -12.98 -3.87 10.99
C VAL A 488 -14.06 -3.70 9.91
N PHE A 489 -14.89 -4.72 9.70
CA PHE A 489 -15.88 -4.76 8.62
C PHE A 489 -17.13 -3.92 8.86
N GLN A 490 -17.36 -3.44 10.08
CA GLN A 490 -18.51 -2.58 10.38
C GLN A 490 -18.34 -1.14 9.91
N ARG A 491 -17.10 -0.70 9.59
CA ARG A 491 -16.83 0.67 9.15
C ARG A 491 -17.62 0.99 7.89
N THR A 492 -18.04 2.24 7.72
CA THR A 492 -18.65 2.72 6.46
C THR A 492 -17.79 3.80 5.80
N TRP A 493 -16.47 3.72 5.99
CA TRP A 493 -15.50 4.67 5.46
C TRP A 493 -14.21 3.94 5.07
N SER A 494 -13.55 4.47 4.04
CA SER A 494 -12.18 4.09 3.68
C SER A 494 -11.18 4.75 4.62
N ALA A 495 -10.06 4.08 4.84
CA ALA A 495 -8.99 4.58 5.71
C ALA A 495 -7.61 4.30 5.12
N THR A 496 -7.52 4.37 3.79
CA THR A 496 -6.29 4.08 3.07
C THR A 496 -5.17 5.04 3.45
N LEU A 497 -3.91 4.62 3.30
CA LEU A 497 -2.72 5.43 3.57
C LEU A 497 -1.97 5.75 2.28
N SER A 498 -1.45 6.97 2.20
CA SER A 498 -0.52 7.37 1.16
C SER A 498 0.90 6.97 1.54
N ILE A 499 1.60 6.25 0.66
CA ILE A 499 3.03 5.91 0.78
C ILE A 499 3.95 6.85 -0.01
N ASN A 500 3.44 7.97 -0.51
CA ASN A 500 4.21 8.90 -1.34
C ASN A 500 5.44 9.48 -0.62
N LYS A 501 5.36 9.74 0.69
CA LYS A 501 6.51 10.23 1.45
C LYS A 501 7.66 9.23 1.44
N ALA A 502 7.39 7.95 1.69
CA ALA A 502 8.42 6.91 1.61
C ALA A 502 9.04 6.84 0.20
N ARG A 503 8.22 6.97 -0.85
CA ARG A 503 8.68 7.02 -2.26
C ARG A 503 9.52 8.24 -2.59
N GLU A 504 9.17 9.42 -2.09
CA GLU A 504 9.97 10.65 -2.21
C GLU A 504 11.34 10.48 -1.53
N PHE A 505 11.38 9.76 -0.41
CA PHE A 505 12.63 9.39 0.25
C PHE A 505 13.35 8.22 -0.44
N GLY A 506 12.76 7.61 -1.47
CA GLY A 506 13.42 6.63 -2.35
C GLY A 506 13.07 5.16 -2.08
N TRP A 507 12.11 4.87 -1.20
CA TRP A 507 11.61 3.50 -1.02
C TRP A 507 10.60 3.14 -2.10
N THR A 508 10.76 1.98 -2.72
CA THR A 508 9.94 1.53 -3.87
C THR A 508 9.27 0.18 -3.65
N GLY A 509 9.26 -0.30 -2.40
CA GLY A 509 8.58 -1.54 -2.03
C GLY A 509 7.09 -1.49 -2.40
N HIS A 510 6.62 -2.60 -2.95
CA HIS A 510 5.23 -2.80 -3.32
C HIS A 510 4.94 -4.29 -3.40
N LEU A 511 3.68 -4.65 -3.21
CA LEU A 511 3.19 -6.01 -3.32
C LEU A 511 1.74 -5.98 -3.78
N ASP A 512 1.31 -6.96 -4.55
CA ASP A 512 -0.10 -7.12 -4.87
C ASP A 512 -0.88 -7.60 -3.63
N SER A 513 -1.95 -6.90 -3.27
CA SER A 513 -2.70 -7.19 -2.04
C SER A 513 -3.43 -8.54 -2.05
N LEU A 514 -3.82 -9.06 -3.22
CA LEU A 514 -4.34 -10.43 -3.31
C LEU A 514 -3.21 -11.42 -3.02
N LYS A 515 -2.05 -11.25 -3.67
CA LYS A 515 -0.88 -12.11 -3.45
C LYS A 515 -0.41 -12.08 -1.99
N SER A 516 -0.49 -10.94 -1.32
CA SER A 516 -0.20 -10.81 0.12
C SER A 516 -1.08 -11.73 0.98
N LEU A 517 -2.39 -11.77 0.71
CA LEU A 517 -3.32 -12.69 1.41
C LEU A 517 -3.03 -14.15 1.06
N GLU A 518 -2.81 -14.47 -0.21
CA GLU A 518 -2.49 -15.83 -0.66
C GLU A 518 -1.21 -16.35 -0.01
N ASP A 519 -0.15 -15.55 0.01
CA ASP A 519 1.12 -15.89 0.66
C ASP A 519 0.93 -16.14 2.17
N ALA A 520 0.11 -15.31 2.84
CA ALA A 520 -0.21 -15.53 4.23
C ALA A 520 -0.93 -16.87 4.44
N PHE A 521 -1.89 -17.22 3.58
CA PHE A 521 -2.58 -18.52 3.65
C PHE A 521 -1.66 -19.70 3.37
N ASP A 522 -0.74 -19.57 2.40
CA ASP A 522 0.27 -20.59 2.12
C ASP A 522 1.16 -20.82 3.36
N VAL A 523 1.64 -19.76 4.01
CA VAL A 523 2.43 -19.89 5.23
C VAL A 523 1.63 -20.48 6.40
N LEU A 524 0.36 -20.10 6.56
CA LEU A 524 -0.53 -20.72 7.56
C LEU A 524 -0.69 -22.24 7.33
N THR A 525 -0.73 -22.65 6.06
CA THR A 525 -0.78 -24.07 5.66
C THR A 525 0.54 -24.77 6.00
N GLU A 526 1.68 -24.18 5.64
CA GLU A 526 3.02 -24.71 5.96
C GLU A 526 3.25 -24.90 7.47
N MET A 527 2.65 -24.04 8.30
CA MET A 527 2.72 -24.12 9.75
C MET A 527 1.73 -25.12 10.36
N GLY A 528 0.90 -25.78 9.55
CA GLY A 528 -0.16 -26.67 10.03
C GLY A 528 -1.29 -25.95 10.78
N GLN A 529 -1.42 -24.63 10.61
CA GLN A 529 -2.48 -23.86 11.25
C GLN A 529 -3.80 -23.94 10.47
N ILE A 530 -3.74 -24.11 9.16
CA ILE A 530 -4.91 -24.42 8.34
C ILE A 530 -4.61 -25.65 7.46
N PRO A 531 -5.61 -26.47 7.13
CA PRO A 531 -5.41 -27.59 6.21
C PRO A 531 -5.03 -27.16 4.79
N PRO A 532 -4.31 -28.00 4.03
CA PRO A 532 -3.99 -27.70 2.64
C PRO A 532 -5.23 -27.65 1.76
N ARG A 533 -5.09 -26.97 0.62
CA ARG A 533 -6.16 -26.85 -0.38
C ARG A 533 -6.51 -28.23 -0.94
N MET A 534 -7.74 -28.69 -0.68
CA MET A 534 -8.36 -29.88 -1.30
C MET A 534 -9.00 -29.54 -2.64
#